data_AF-A0A434CQ26-F1
#
_entry.id   AF-A0A434CQ26-F1
#
_cell.length_a   1.000
_cell.length_b   1.000
_cell.length_c   1.000
_cell.angle_alpha   90.00
_cell.angle_beta   90.00
_cell.angle_gamma   90.00
#
_symmetry.space_group_name_H-M   'P 1'
#
loop_
_entity.id
_entity.type
_entity.pdbx_description
1 polymer ?
#
loop_
_entity_poly.entity_id
_entity_poly.type
_entity_poly.pdbx_seq_one_letter_code
_entity_poly.pdbx_strand_id
1 'polypeptide(L)'
;MLLLALCGQVAVSGTAQAAAAKDKSTAEAGTAAVPTAYELQLLYAGRTWIWKDGAAYFARDDRHLRAWTSGQDTATVAEGRWLVTKDGKMCMELAWRSKSYTGEPHRTCYSHRIQGRNIEQRKDPDGEWYGFKRSPEDPSDEYKKFEAGDTKGAQFEETRKLVDAKK
;
A
#
# COMPACT_ATOMS: atom_id res chain seq x y z
N MET A 1 60.49 63.13 18.70
CA MET A 1 60.30 62.63 17.33
C MET A 1 59.33 61.45 17.38
N LEU A 2 58.30 61.48 16.52
CA LEU A 2 57.44 60.41 15.97
C LEU A 2 57.24 59.09 16.77
N LEU A 3 56.10 58.41 16.83
CA LEU A 3 54.67 58.57 16.51
C LEU A 3 54.06 57.16 16.81
N LEU A 4 52.76 57.07 17.12
CA LEU A 4 51.83 55.93 16.89
C LEU A 4 51.91 54.68 17.80
N ALA A 5 50.86 54.38 18.59
CA ALA A 5 49.61 53.67 18.24
C ALA A 5 49.80 52.12 18.31
N LEU A 6 48.87 51.25 18.67
CA LEU A 6 47.41 51.24 18.76
C LEU A 6 47.02 49.93 19.50
N CYS A 7 45.85 49.90 20.17
CA CYS A 7 44.94 48.75 20.43
C CYS A 7 45.48 47.38 20.91
N GLY A 8 44.83 46.66 21.81
CA GLY A 8 43.45 46.77 22.29
C GLY A 8 43.17 45.73 23.37
N GLN A 9 42.12 46.02 24.14
CA GLN A 9 41.48 45.07 25.04
C GLN A 9 40.53 44.17 24.23
N VAL A 10 40.21 43.00 24.77
CA VAL A 10 38.87 42.59 25.24
C VAL A 10 38.91 41.09 25.51
N ALA A 11 38.72 40.72 26.77
CA ALA A 11 38.43 39.36 27.19
C ALA A 11 36.97 39.03 26.86
N VAL A 12 36.73 37.96 26.12
CA VAL A 12 35.39 37.42 25.88
C VAL A 12 35.21 36.17 26.74
N SER A 13 34.43 36.31 27.80
CA SER A 13 33.83 35.20 28.54
C SER A 13 32.78 34.53 27.64
N GLY A 14 33.11 33.37 27.07
CA GLY A 14 32.17 32.58 26.28
C GLY A 14 31.13 31.90 27.18
N THR A 15 29.92 32.43 27.24
CA THR A 15 28.74 31.70 27.72
C THR A 15 28.34 30.66 26.67
N ALA A 16 28.51 29.37 26.98
CA ALA A 16 28.02 28.28 26.15
C ALA A 16 26.48 28.25 26.23
N GLN A 17 25.81 28.84 25.23
CA GLN A 17 24.37 28.63 25.02
C GLN A 17 24.20 27.25 24.35
N ALA A 18 23.80 26.24 25.11
CA ALA A 18 23.32 24.99 24.54
C ALA A 18 22.02 25.26 23.77
N ALA A 19 22.09 25.25 22.44
CA ALA A 19 20.91 25.31 21.59
C ALA A 19 20.12 24.01 21.77
N ALA A 20 19.00 24.08 22.51
CA ALA A 20 18.02 23.01 22.53
C ALA A 20 17.49 22.83 21.10
N ALA A 21 17.87 21.71 20.47
CA ALA A 21 17.24 21.25 19.24
C ALA A 21 15.75 21.04 19.52
N LYS A 22 14.91 21.95 19.05
CA LYS A 22 13.47 21.74 19.05
C LYS A 22 13.16 20.71 17.99
N ASP A 23 12.92 19.47 18.43
CA ASP A 23 12.17 18.47 17.68
C ASP A 23 10.85 19.10 17.24
N LYS A 24 10.80 19.55 15.99
CA LYS A 24 9.54 19.90 15.32
C LYS A 24 8.93 18.63 14.76
N SER A 25 8.50 17.74 15.65
CA SER A 25 7.46 16.75 15.30
C SER A 25 6.10 17.37 15.59
N THR A 26 5.76 18.43 14.86
CA THR A 26 4.37 18.82 14.64
C THR A 26 4.03 18.32 13.25
N ALA A 27 3.49 17.10 13.19
CA ALA A 27 2.73 16.69 12.02
C ALA A 27 1.52 17.64 11.95
N GLU A 28 1.61 18.67 11.11
CA GLU A 28 0.44 19.45 10.74
C GLU A 28 -0.60 18.46 10.22
N ALA A 29 -1.84 18.59 10.71
CA ALA A 29 -3.00 17.95 10.11
C ALA A 29 -3.26 18.60 8.74
N GLY A 30 -2.36 18.35 7.80
CA GLY A 30 -2.46 18.78 6.42
C GLY A 30 -3.59 18.02 5.73
N THR A 31 -4.13 18.62 4.69
CA THR A 31 -5.04 17.94 3.75
C THR A 31 -4.42 16.62 3.31
N ALA A 32 -5.20 15.53 3.35
CA ALA A 32 -4.74 14.22 2.93
C ALA A 32 -4.18 14.29 1.50
N ALA A 33 -2.92 13.88 1.31
CA ALA A 33 -2.33 13.80 -0.02
C ALA A 33 -2.76 12.51 -0.73
N VAL A 34 -2.72 12.50 -2.06
CA VAL A 34 -3.04 11.32 -2.86
C VAL A 34 -1.73 10.64 -3.28
N PRO A 35 -1.53 9.33 -3.02
CA PRO A 35 -0.35 8.63 -3.52
C PRO A 35 -0.31 8.65 -5.05
N THR A 36 0.88 8.81 -5.59
CA THR A 36 1.13 8.66 -7.03
C THR A 36 0.88 7.21 -7.48
N ALA A 37 0.61 7.03 -8.77
CA ALA A 37 0.50 5.70 -9.36
C ALA A 37 1.77 4.86 -9.16
N TYR A 38 2.95 5.50 -9.18
CA TYR A 38 4.23 4.81 -8.93
C TYR A 38 4.33 4.30 -7.48
N GLU A 39 3.98 5.12 -6.49
CA GLU A 39 3.96 4.70 -5.09
C GLU A 39 2.99 3.55 -4.86
N LEU A 40 1.79 3.60 -5.44
CA LEU A 40 0.86 2.46 -5.39
C LEU A 40 1.44 1.22 -6.07
N GLN A 41 2.11 1.38 -7.22
CA GLN A 41 2.73 0.24 -7.89
C GLN A 41 3.78 -0.46 -7.00
N LEU A 42 4.54 0.28 -6.18
CA LEU A 42 5.47 -0.29 -5.21
C LEU A 42 4.78 -1.08 -4.10
N LEU A 43 3.56 -0.69 -3.72
CA LEU A 43 2.77 -1.39 -2.70
C LEU A 43 2.22 -2.72 -3.22
N TYR A 44 1.76 -2.79 -4.47
CA TYR A 44 1.04 -3.96 -4.99
C TYR A 44 1.88 -4.89 -5.88
N ALA A 45 2.75 -4.36 -6.73
CA ALA A 45 3.35 -5.15 -7.82
C ALA A 45 4.22 -6.30 -7.33
N GLY A 46 3.95 -7.49 -7.86
CA GLY A 46 4.66 -8.73 -7.54
C GLY A 46 4.41 -9.22 -6.12
N ARG A 47 3.19 -9.02 -5.59
CA ARG A 47 2.80 -9.45 -4.24
C ARG A 47 1.47 -10.18 -4.25
N THR A 48 1.29 -11.05 -3.27
CA THR A 48 0.05 -11.78 -3.00
C THR A 48 -0.64 -11.14 -1.80
N TRP A 49 -1.85 -10.63 -1.99
CA TRP A 49 -2.74 -10.20 -0.89
C TRP A 49 -3.51 -11.40 -0.36
N ILE A 50 -3.41 -11.68 0.94
CA ILE A 50 -3.99 -12.86 1.57
C ILE A 50 -5.11 -12.43 2.52
N TRP A 51 -6.28 -13.05 2.40
CA TRP A 51 -7.37 -12.91 3.36
C TRP A 51 -7.74 -14.28 3.94
N LYS A 52 -8.78 -14.33 4.78
CA LYS A 52 -9.11 -15.50 5.61
C LYS A 52 -9.25 -16.80 4.80
N ASP A 53 -9.86 -16.72 3.63
CA ASP A 53 -10.27 -17.84 2.80
C ASP A 53 -9.89 -17.63 1.32
N GLY A 54 -8.84 -16.88 1.04
CA GLY A 54 -8.40 -16.65 -0.33
C GLY A 54 -7.19 -15.75 -0.47
N ALA A 55 -6.79 -15.55 -1.72
CA ALA A 55 -5.69 -14.66 -2.05
C ALA A 55 -5.80 -14.09 -3.47
N ALA A 56 -5.13 -12.97 -3.71
CA ALA A 56 -4.97 -12.36 -5.02
C ALA A 56 -3.50 -12.03 -5.30
N TYR A 57 -2.94 -12.55 -6.39
CA TYR A 57 -1.59 -12.23 -6.83
C TYR A 57 -1.60 -11.13 -7.89
N PHE A 58 -0.94 -10.01 -7.57
CA PHE A 58 -0.80 -8.85 -8.43
C PHE A 58 0.51 -8.98 -9.22
N ALA A 59 0.46 -9.53 -10.43
CA ALA A 59 1.66 -9.72 -11.25
C ALA A 59 2.31 -8.36 -11.57
N ARG A 60 3.65 -8.33 -11.50
CA ARG A 60 4.43 -7.12 -11.85
C ARG A 60 4.42 -6.90 -13.36
N ASP A 61 4.68 -7.97 -14.09
CA ASP A 61 4.66 -8.01 -15.54
C ASP A 61 3.21 -8.05 -16.00
N ASP A 62 2.93 -7.46 -17.19
CA ASP A 62 1.65 -7.38 -17.92
C ASP A 62 0.38 -6.99 -17.14
N ARG A 63 0.52 -6.74 -15.83
CA ARG A 63 -0.51 -6.40 -14.87
C ARG A 63 -1.59 -7.49 -14.73
N HIS A 64 -1.27 -8.75 -15.02
CA HIS A 64 -2.17 -9.87 -14.76
C HIS A 64 -2.52 -9.96 -13.26
N LEU A 65 -3.76 -10.34 -12.99
CA LEU A 65 -4.29 -10.55 -11.66
C LEU A 65 -4.99 -11.89 -11.63
N ARG A 66 -4.61 -12.72 -10.66
CA ARG A 66 -5.29 -13.98 -10.38
C ARG A 66 -5.73 -14.03 -8.93
N ALA A 67 -6.95 -14.46 -8.69
CA ALA A 67 -7.52 -14.56 -7.36
C ALA A 67 -8.29 -15.86 -7.17
N TRP A 68 -8.40 -16.29 -5.92
CA TRP A 68 -9.21 -17.44 -5.57
C TRP A 68 -9.82 -17.26 -4.19
N THR A 69 -10.95 -17.92 -3.97
CA THR A 69 -11.54 -18.13 -2.64
C THR A 69 -11.80 -19.61 -2.44
N SER A 70 -11.40 -20.14 -1.28
CA SER A 70 -11.75 -21.49 -0.85
C SER A 70 -13.13 -21.53 -0.23
N GLY A 71 -13.80 -22.66 -0.37
CA GLY A 71 -15.01 -22.99 0.37
C GLY A 71 -15.54 -24.32 -0.12
N GLN A 72 -16.12 -25.10 0.77
CA GLN A 72 -16.75 -26.36 0.40
C GLN A 72 -17.93 -26.05 -0.54
N ASP A 73 -17.83 -26.51 -1.78
CA ASP A 73 -18.78 -26.25 -2.88
C ASP A 73 -18.96 -24.79 -3.31
N THR A 74 -18.27 -23.84 -2.66
CA THR A 74 -18.27 -22.40 -2.99
C THR A 74 -16.92 -21.89 -3.49
N ALA A 75 -16.00 -22.80 -3.80
CA ALA A 75 -14.72 -22.46 -4.40
C ALA A 75 -14.90 -21.63 -5.68
N THR A 76 -14.20 -20.50 -5.75
CA THR A 76 -14.20 -19.63 -6.93
C THR A 76 -12.78 -19.23 -7.31
N VAL A 77 -12.58 -19.01 -8.60
CA VAL A 77 -11.34 -18.42 -9.14
C VAL A 77 -11.69 -17.23 -10.01
N ALA A 78 -10.75 -16.30 -10.13
CA ALA A 78 -10.86 -15.19 -11.05
C ALA A 78 -9.51 -14.87 -11.69
N GLU A 79 -9.59 -14.43 -12.93
CA GLU A 79 -8.45 -14.00 -13.73
C GLU A 79 -8.80 -12.67 -14.38
N GLY A 80 -7.78 -11.85 -14.63
CA GLY A 80 -7.96 -10.54 -15.24
C GLY A 80 -6.71 -9.68 -15.08
N ARG A 81 -6.92 -8.40 -14.77
CA ARG A 81 -5.83 -7.43 -14.62
C ARG A 81 -6.03 -6.51 -13.44
N TRP A 82 -4.95 -5.86 -13.01
CA TRP A 82 -5.00 -4.80 -12.02
C TRP A 82 -4.41 -3.50 -12.55
N LEU A 83 -4.95 -2.38 -12.12
CA LEU A 83 -4.47 -1.06 -12.51
C LEU A 83 -4.33 -0.15 -11.29
N VAL A 84 -3.50 0.88 -11.45
CA VAL A 84 -3.40 1.99 -10.50
C VAL A 84 -3.63 3.27 -11.26
N THR A 85 -4.29 4.23 -10.62
CA THR A 85 -4.73 5.46 -11.25
C THR A 85 -3.99 6.68 -10.67
N LYS A 86 -4.05 7.80 -11.38
CA LYS A 86 -3.44 9.07 -10.94
C LYS A 86 -4.12 9.69 -9.72
N ASP A 87 -5.37 9.32 -9.45
CA ASP A 87 -6.17 9.74 -8.29
C ASP A 87 -6.06 8.77 -7.11
N GLY A 88 -5.01 7.93 -7.08
CA GLY A 88 -4.67 7.13 -5.91
C GLY A 88 -5.51 5.88 -5.74
N LYS A 89 -6.08 5.32 -6.81
CA LYS A 89 -6.83 4.07 -6.74
C LYS A 89 -6.00 2.89 -7.17
N MET A 90 -6.20 1.75 -6.52
CA MET A 90 -5.86 0.42 -7.05
C MET A 90 -7.18 -0.25 -7.45
N CYS A 91 -7.29 -0.71 -8.70
CA CYS A 91 -8.47 -1.41 -9.19
C CYS A 91 -8.13 -2.80 -9.69
N MET A 92 -8.99 -3.75 -9.33
CA MET A 92 -8.98 -5.13 -9.77
C MET A 92 -10.10 -5.31 -10.80
N GLU A 93 -9.77 -5.73 -12.01
CA GLU A 93 -10.72 -6.09 -13.05
C GLU A 93 -10.66 -7.59 -13.25
N LEU A 94 -11.67 -8.30 -12.73
CA LEU A 94 -11.66 -9.74 -12.58
C LEU A 94 -12.96 -10.36 -13.10
N ALA A 95 -12.84 -11.45 -13.86
CA ALA A 95 -13.96 -12.31 -14.19
C ALA A 95 -13.97 -13.52 -13.24
N TRP A 96 -14.95 -13.55 -12.32
CA TRP A 96 -15.10 -14.63 -11.35
C TRP A 96 -15.85 -15.82 -11.94
N ARG A 97 -15.44 -17.02 -11.58
CA ARG A 97 -16.08 -18.26 -12.00
C ARG A 97 -16.05 -19.32 -10.91
N SER A 98 -17.01 -20.23 -10.97
CA SER A 98 -17.17 -21.38 -10.10
C SER A 98 -17.64 -22.59 -10.92
N LYS A 99 -17.91 -23.72 -10.25
CA LYS A 99 -18.51 -24.90 -10.89
C LYS A 99 -19.91 -24.65 -11.48
N SER A 100 -20.62 -23.61 -11.03
CA SER A 100 -22.02 -23.35 -11.40
C SER A 100 -22.22 -22.07 -12.20
N TYR A 101 -21.21 -21.19 -12.29
CA TYR A 101 -21.34 -19.94 -13.04
C TYR A 101 -20.00 -19.48 -13.61
N THR A 102 -20.08 -18.72 -14.70
CA THR A 102 -18.98 -17.90 -15.22
C THR A 102 -19.51 -16.47 -15.29
N GLY A 103 -18.87 -15.57 -14.55
CA GLY A 103 -19.24 -14.15 -14.49
C GLY A 103 -18.46 -13.33 -15.52
N GLU A 104 -19.05 -12.20 -15.89
CA GLU A 104 -18.38 -11.17 -16.69
C GLU A 104 -17.31 -10.44 -15.88
N PRO A 105 -16.30 -9.82 -16.54
CA PRO A 105 -15.34 -8.96 -15.86
C PRO A 105 -16.01 -7.85 -15.06
N HIS A 106 -15.72 -7.80 -13.76
CA HIS A 106 -16.19 -6.77 -12.85
C HIS A 106 -15.01 -6.02 -12.23
N ARG A 107 -15.14 -4.70 -12.10
CA ARG A 107 -14.11 -3.83 -11.53
C ARG A 107 -14.39 -3.50 -10.06
N THR A 108 -13.45 -3.80 -9.18
CA THR A 108 -13.46 -3.36 -7.78
C THR A 108 -12.27 -2.44 -7.54
N CYS A 109 -12.51 -1.26 -6.98
CA CYS A 109 -11.47 -0.27 -6.73
C CYS A 109 -11.31 0.01 -5.23
N TYR A 110 -10.09 0.37 -4.85
CA TYR A 110 -9.72 0.80 -3.52
C TYR A 110 -9.00 2.15 -3.63
N SER A 111 -9.58 3.19 -3.02
CA SER A 111 -8.97 4.51 -2.94
C SER A 111 -7.92 4.56 -1.84
N HIS A 112 -6.85 5.32 -2.05
CA HIS A 112 -5.79 5.56 -1.06
C HIS A 112 -5.62 7.05 -0.78
N ARG A 113 -5.24 7.36 0.46
CA ARG A 113 -4.81 8.71 0.86
C ARG A 113 -3.65 8.62 1.85
N ILE A 114 -2.82 9.65 1.87
CA ILE A 114 -1.70 9.83 2.79
C ILE A 114 -2.14 10.82 3.86
N GLN A 115 -2.15 10.38 5.12
CA GLN A 115 -2.44 11.19 6.29
C GLN A 115 -1.20 11.21 7.19
N GLY A 116 -0.48 12.33 7.18
CA GLY A 116 0.85 12.40 7.80
C GLY A 116 1.81 11.40 7.16
N ARG A 117 2.23 10.38 7.93
CA ARG A 117 3.10 9.28 7.45
C ARG A 117 2.36 7.98 7.18
N ASN A 118 1.03 7.98 7.29
CA ASN A 118 0.20 6.80 7.16
C ASN A 118 -0.48 6.79 5.79
N ILE A 119 -0.57 5.61 5.19
CA ILE A 119 -1.42 5.36 4.03
C ILE A 119 -2.70 4.72 4.56
N GLU A 120 -3.83 5.30 4.21
CA GLU A 120 -5.16 4.75 4.45
C GLU A 120 -5.75 4.25 3.14
N GLN A 121 -6.56 3.21 3.22
CA GLN A 121 -7.28 2.62 2.10
C GLN A 121 -8.76 2.56 2.44
N ARG A 122 -9.62 2.67 1.42
CA ARG A 122 -11.03 2.29 1.51
C ARG A 122 -11.46 1.53 0.26
N LYS A 123 -12.51 0.72 0.38
CA LYS A 123 -13.18 0.14 -0.78
C LYS A 123 -14.13 1.16 -1.40
N ASP A 124 -14.11 1.34 -2.72
CA ASP A 124 -15.03 2.24 -3.40
C ASP A 124 -16.41 1.58 -3.65
N PRO A 125 -17.50 2.37 -3.71
CA PRO A 125 -17.55 3.82 -3.49
C PRO A 125 -17.70 4.24 -2.02
N ASP A 126 -18.27 3.36 -1.18
CA ASP A 126 -18.83 3.75 0.14
C ASP A 126 -18.12 3.09 1.33
N GLY A 127 -16.95 2.48 1.12
CA GLY A 127 -16.19 1.87 2.20
C GLY A 127 -15.58 2.91 3.16
N GLU A 128 -15.45 2.51 4.42
CA GLU A 128 -14.75 3.30 5.43
C GLU A 128 -13.24 3.33 5.18
N TRP A 129 -12.59 4.42 5.58
CA TRP A 129 -11.13 4.52 5.57
C TRP A 129 -10.54 3.72 6.72
N TYR A 130 -9.55 2.87 6.42
CA TYR A 130 -8.79 2.10 7.40
C TYR A 130 -7.29 2.18 7.12
N GLY A 131 -6.49 1.85 8.14
CA GLY A 131 -5.04 1.84 8.04
C GLY A 131 -4.55 0.80 7.04
N PHE A 132 -3.98 1.25 5.93
CA PHE A 132 -3.34 0.37 4.96
C PHE A 132 -1.90 0.10 5.35
N LYS A 133 -1.12 1.16 5.59
CA LYS A 133 0.28 1.09 6.02
C LYS A 133 0.61 2.28 6.92
N ARG A 134 0.93 2.05 8.18
CA ARG A 134 1.32 3.09 9.13
C ARG A 134 2.83 3.18 9.34
N SER A 135 3.27 4.32 9.87
CA SER A 135 4.65 4.55 10.31
C SER A 135 4.65 5.20 11.70
N PRO A 136 5.00 4.48 12.78
CA PRO A 136 5.49 3.09 12.80
C PRO A 136 4.43 2.08 12.34
N GLU A 137 4.90 0.92 11.85
CA GLU A 137 4.01 -0.15 11.38
C GLU A 137 3.20 -0.74 12.53
N ASP A 138 1.97 -1.16 12.22
CA ASP A 138 1.07 -1.78 13.19
C ASP A 138 0.61 -3.17 12.70
N PRO A 139 0.43 -4.16 13.58
CA PRO A 139 -0.01 -5.51 13.19
C PRO A 139 -1.35 -5.57 12.44
N SER A 140 -2.23 -4.59 12.65
CA SER A 140 -3.55 -4.51 12.01
C SER A 140 -3.55 -3.79 10.66
N ASP A 141 -2.41 -3.27 10.21
CA ASP A 141 -2.28 -2.68 8.88
C ASP A 141 -2.62 -3.70 7.79
N GLU A 142 -3.50 -3.32 6.86
CA GLU A 142 -3.89 -4.20 5.76
C GLU A 142 -2.68 -4.66 4.92
N TYR A 143 -1.65 -3.82 4.82
CA TYR A 143 -0.40 -4.15 4.13
C TYR A 143 0.34 -5.34 4.72
N LYS A 144 0.11 -5.70 6.00
CA LYS A 144 0.70 -6.89 6.63
C LYS A 144 0.18 -8.20 6.04
N LYS A 145 -0.92 -8.15 5.30
CA LYS A 145 -1.49 -9.29 4.59
C LYS A 145 -0.88 -9.51 3.20
N PHE A 146 0.09 -8.70 2.81
CA PHE A 146 0.79 -8.85 1.53
C PHE A 146 2.10 -9.62 1.71
N GLU A 147 2.26 -10.69 0.94
CA GLU A 147 3.52 -11.42 0.83
C GLU A 147 4.18 -11.11 -0.52
N ALA A 148 5.52 -11.02 -0.54
CA ALA A 148 6.26 -10.84 -1.78
C ALA A 148 6.25 -12.12 -2.62
N GLY A 149 6.03 -11.97 -3.92
CA GLY A 149 5.92 -13.09 -4.86
C GLY A 149 4.51 -13.69 -4.91
N ASP A 150 4.40 -14.75 -5.71
CA ASP A 150 3.15 -15.49 -5.93
C ASP A 150 3.02 -16.66 -4.93
N THR A 151 2.88 -16.33 -3.65
CA THR A 151 3.02 -17.30 -2.57
C THR A 151 1.84 -18.24 -2.42
N LYS A 152 0.69 -17.91 -3.04
CA LYS A 152 -0.53 -18.74 -3.06
C LYS A 152 -0.89 -19.25 -4.45
N GLY A 153 0.08 -19.27 -5.36
CA GLY A 153 -0.11 -19.72 -6.74
C GLY A 153 -0.52 -21.20 -6.85
N ALA A 154 0.01 -22.08 -6.00
CA ALA A 154 -0.37 -23.49 -5.99
C ALA A 154 -1.85 -23.69 -5.61
N GLN A 155 -2.34 -22.95 -4.61
CA GLN A 155 -3.74 -22.97 -4.18
C GLN A 155 -4.67 -22.41 -5.25
N PHE A 156 -4.23 -21.36 -5.97
CA PHE A 156 -4.97 -20.90 -7.15
C PHE A 156 -5.14 -22.02 -8.18
N GLU A 157 -4.05 -22.72 -8.53
CA GLU A 157 -4.07 -23.80 -9.52
C GLU A 157 -4.93 -24.99 -9.09
N GLU A 158 -4.87 -25.36 -7.81
CA GLU A 158 -5.73 -26.39 -7.24
C GLU A 158 -7.20 -25.99 -7.33
N THR A 159 -7.55 -24.78 -6.86
CA THR A 159 -8.91 -24.25 -6.90
C THR A 159 -9.42 -24.15 -8.34
N ARG A 160 -8.56 -23.72 -9.27
CA ARG A 160 -8.86 -23.64 -10.70
C ARG A 160 -9.23 -25.00 -11.27
N LYS A 161 -8.42 -26.04 -11.00
CA LYS A 161 -8.70 -27.42 -11.43
C LYS A 161 -10.02 -27.93 -10.84
N LEU A 162 -10.29 -27.64 -9.56
CA LEU A 162 -11.55 -28.01 -8.91
C LEU A 162 -12.76 -27.34 -9.58
N VAL A 163 -12.63 -26.07 -9.97
CA VAL A 163 -13.68 -25.33 -10.69
C VAL A 163 -13.86 -25.88 -12.11
N ASP A 164 -12.76 -26.17 -12.82
CA ASP A 164 -12.76 -26.58 -14.23
C ASP A 164 -13.10 -28.06 -14.45
N ALA A 165 -13.01 -28.92 -13.43
CA ALA A 165 -13.30 -30.35 -13.52
C ALA A 165 -14.77 -30.67 -13.89
N LYS A 166 -15.67 -29.69 -13.88
CA LYS A 166 -17.00 -29.79 -14.49
C LYS A 166 -16.95 -29.29 -15.94
N LYS A 167 -16.42 -30.11 -16.83
CA LYS A 167 -16.66 -30.04 -18.28
C LYS A 167 -17.03 -31.42 -18.79
#